data_AF-D9R937-F1
#
_entry.id   AF-D9R937-F1
#
_cell.length_a   1.000
_cell.length_b   1.000
_cell.length_c   1.000
_cell.angle_alpha   90.00
_cell.angle_beta   90.00
_cell.angle_gamma   90.00
#
_symmetry.space_group_name_H-M   'P 1'
#
loop_
_entity.id
_entity.type
_entity.pdbx_description
1 polymer ?
#
loop_
_entity_poly.entity_id
_entity_poly.type
_entity_poly.pdbx_seq_one_letter_code
_entity_poly.pdbx_strand_id
1 'polypeptide(L)'
;MQTTPNLGLKKPEKSEYINISDLNGNSDTIDTAVSQKVTSIGGDISETVVNTLEPNETKFPIPSAGETIKRFLGKVLTFLKNIKPLEADATYNVATTGSDITGDGTQEKPYRTIQYAINMVPKNLNGYGAKIRVAAGTYDEHVLVSSFYGGYVHLISDSENTLAATCLVKSIQIKFCRGYVQVNGFTCTRADDTPFVVSGCNYAAIQYCQSTVSARSRAGIYFGESNGVVTGCRIANRNVALQVVTSKVFSDIWDQAGSVNNDYGLSSNRSSIISKSGAQPIGLARNEVSAAGGVFFNENGTQISGMINSGLSCTWGTITGGIVRHGITGGTGIIIVNIKVTPTVALSSGSTYQISGFPKAVMDLVSVDVHSKSLVSYCQLGNTGTMTFNLNVARNPGDYMGFSCTYLTNS
;
A
#
# COMPACT_ATOMS: atom_id res chain seq x y z
N MET A 1 6.30 25.23 78.52
CA MET A 1 6.39 25.61 77.09
C MET A 1 5.81 24.53 76.18
N GLN A 2 4.76 24.87 75.44
CA GLN A 2 4.15 23.98 74.44
C GLN A 2 4.69 24.30 73.04
N THR A 3 4.52 23.41 72.07
CA THR A 3 4.85 23.66 70.65
C THR A 3 3.60 23.69 69.77
N THR A 4 3.64 24.41 68.64
CA THR A 4 2.58 24.33 67.64
C THR A 4 2.70 23.04 66.82
N PRO A 5 1.57 22.46 66.37
CA PRO A 5 1.58 21.14 65.74
C PRO A 5 2.23 21.12 64.34
N ASN A 6 2.16 22.22 63.59
CA ASN A 6 2.60 22.22 62.19
C ASN A 6 4.07 22.64 61.99
N LEU A 7 4.56 23.58 62.81
CA LEU A 7 5.89 24.17 62.66
C LEU A 7 6.72 24.08 63.94
N GLY A 8 6.24 23.40 64.98
CA GLY A 8 6.98 23.21 66.23
C GLY A 8 7.26 24.49 67.02
N LEU A 9 6.55 25.59 66.72
CA LEU A 9 6.83 26.91 67.28
C LEU A 9 6.56 26.91 68.78
N LYS A 10 7.51 27.42 69.56
CA LYS A 10 7.41 27.52 71.02
C LYS A 10 6.33 28.53 71.41
N LYS A 11 5.35 28.12 72.21
CA LYS A 11 4.31 29.00 72.75
C LYS A 11 4.33 29.00 74.30
N PRO A 12 4.22 30.17 74.95
CA PRO A 12 4.23 30.28 76.40
C PRO A 12 2.94 29.75 77.03
N GLU A 13 3.04 29.27 78.26
CA GLU A 13 1.89 28.89 79.09
C GLU A 13 1.29 30.08 79.86
N LYS A 14 0.10 29.91 80.46
CA LYS A 14 -0.76 30.98 81.04
C LYS A 14 -0.07 31.87 82.11
N SER A 15 1.13 31.49 82.58
CA SER A 15 1.91 32.23 83.58
C SER A 15 3.43 32.15 83.35
N GLU A 16 3.88 31.92 82.11
CA GLU A 16 5.31 31.76 81.75
C GLU A 16 5.90 33.08 81.21
N TYR A 17 7.13 33.43 81.60
CA TYR A 17 7.84 34.58 81.04
C TYR A 17 8.28 34.30 79.60
N ILE A 18 8.09 35.26 78.69
CA ILE A 18 8.44 35.11 77.27
C ILE A 18 9.94 35.34 77.08
N ASN A 19 10.64 34.33 76.56
CA ASN A 19 12.05 34.44 76.19
C ASN A 19 12.19 34.97 74.75
N ILE A 20 12.94 36.06 74.59
CA ILE A 20 13.21 36.70 73.29
C ILE A 20 13.91 35.74 72.32
N SER A 21 14.77 34.83 72.82
CA SER A 21 15.45 33.84 71.98
C SER A 21 14.47 32.86 71.32
N ASP A 22 13.39 32.51 72.03
CA ASP A 22 12.36 31.62 71.49
C ASP A 22 11.51 32.33 70.43
N LEU A 23 11.28 33.64 70.59
CA LEU A 23 10.62 34.46 69.57
C LEU A 23 11.45 34.56 68.29
N ASN A 24 12.76 34.80 68.41
CA ASN A 24 13.65 34.87 67.25
C ASN A 24 13.73 33.51 66.53
N GLY A 25 13.89 32.41 67.28
CA GLY A 25 13.91 31.07 66.68
C GLY A 25 12.58 30.69 66.01
N ASN A 26 11.44 31.11 66.58
CA ASN A 26 10.14 30.94 65.92
C ASN A 26 10.05 31.77 64.64
N SER A 27 10.54 33.02 64.64
CA SER A 27 10.55 33.88 63.44
C SER A 27 11.41 33.28 62.33
N ASP A 28 12.60 32.75 62.63
CA ASP A 28 13.46 32.07 61.64
C ASP A 28 12.79 30.81 61.06
N THR A 29 12.09 30.05 61.93
CA THR A 29 11.34 28.86 61.53
C THR A 29 10.15 29.23 60.64
N ILE A 30 9.43 30.30 60.97
CA ILE A 30 8.32 30.82 60.16
C ILE A 30 8.84 31.33 58.82
N ASP A 31 9.91 32.12 58.80
CA ASP A 31 10.47 32.69 57.57
C ASP A 31 10.97 31.59 56.61
N THR A 32 11.65 30.58 57.16
CA THR A 32 12.03 29.37 56.42
C THR A 32 10.81 28.61 55.87
N ALA A 33 9.76 28.44 56.67
CA ALA A 33 8.56 27.73 56.23
C ALA A 33 7.69 28.54 55.24
N VAL A 34 7.67 29.87 55.35
CA VAL A 34 6.91 30.78 54.48
C VAL A 34 7.63 30.96 53.15
N SER A 35 8.97 31.04 53.14
CA SER A 35 9.75 31.06 51.90
C SER A 35 9.56 29.78 51.06
N GLN A 36 9.26 28.65 51.72
CA GLN A 36 8.89 27.38 51.07
C GLN A 36 7.43 27.31 50.57
N LYS A 37 6.56 28.30 50.90
CA LYS A 37 5.19 28.34 50.36
C LYS A 37 5.19 28.84 48.92
N VAL A 38 4.28 28.26 48.13
CA VAL A 38 4.06 28.46 46.69
C VAL A 38 3.90 29.94 46.26
N THR A 39 3.62 30.87 47.18
CA THR A 39 3.39 32.30 46.90
C THR A 39 4.65 33.17 46.93
N SER A 40 5.83 32.63 47.26
CA SER A 40 7.09 33.36 47.19
C SER A 40 7.66 33.37 45.76
N ILE A 41 8.37 34.43 45.39
CA ILE A 41 9.16 34.44 44.14
C ILE A 41 10.20 33.30 44.26
N GLY A 42 10.03 32.25 43.46
CA GLY A 42 10.87 31.03 43.52
C GLY A 42 10.20 29.80 44.17
N GLY A 43 8.93 29.86 44.56
CA GLY A 43 8.20 28.70 45.08
C GLY A 43 8.12 27.54 44.08
N ASP A 44 8.59 26.36 44.49
CA ASP A 44 8.52 25.13 43.69
C ASP A 44 7.23 24.35 44.01
N ILE A 45 6.43 24.06 42.98
CA ILE A 45 5.21 23.27 43.09
C ILE A 45 5.39 21.83 42.61
N SER A 46 6.59 21.43 42.20
CA SER A 46 6.86 20.15 41.52
C SER A 46 6.38 18.92 42.31
N GLU A 47 6.49 18.96 43.64
CA GLU A 47 6.08 17.89 44.56
C GLU A 47 4.72 18.13 45.25
N THR A 48 4.01 19.21 44.92
CA THR A 48 2.64 19.41 45.40
C THR A 48 1.69 18.39 44.76
N VAL A 49 0.68 17.95 45.51
CA VAL A 49 -0.24 16.86 45.12
C VAL A 49 -1.62 17.44 44.79
N VAL A 50 -2.23 16.95 43.72
CA VAL A 50 -3.63 17.29 43.39
C VAL A 50 -4.55 16.54 44.35
N ASN A 51 -5.21 17.29 45.24
CA ASN A 51 -6.03 16.73 46.33
C ASN A 51 -7.41 16.25 45.85
N THR A 52 -8.03 16.99 44.92
CA THR A 52 -9.32 16.63 44.32
C THR A 52 -9.31 16.91 42.82
N LEU A 53 -10.07 16.11 42.08
CA LEU A 53 -10.27 16.26 40.64
C LEU A 53 -11.77 16.31 40.35
N GLU A 54 -12.21 17.34 39.63
CA GLU A 54 -13.54 17.35 39.03
C GLU A 54 -13.41 16.81 37.59
N PRO A 55 -14.06 15.69 37.25
CA PRO A 55 -13.99 15.14 35.90
C PRO A 55 -14.69 16.08 34.91
N ASN A 56 -14.00 16.41 33.82
CA ASN A 56 -14.58 17.00 32.63
C ASN A 56 -14.58 15.90 31.54
N GLU A 57 -15.74 15.62 30.95
CA GLU A 57 -15.90 14.52 29.98
C GLU A 57 -15.20 14.75 28.62
N THR A 58 -14.42 15.82 28.49
CA THR A 58 -13.65 16.08 27.27
C THR A 58 -12.24 15.50 27.35
N LYS A 59 -12.01 14.51 26.48
CA LYS A 59 -10.79 13.94 25.85
C LYS A 59 -9.38 14.49 26.18
N PHE A 60 -9.09 14.87 27.42
CA PHE A 60 -7.77 15.26 27.91
C PHE A 60 -7.19 14.16 28.82
N PRO A 61 -5.85 14.07 28.96
CA PRO A 61 -5.24 13.10 29.88
C PRO A 61 -5.71 13.38 31.31
N ILE A 62 -6.48 12.46 31.88
CA ILE A 62 -7.01 12.56 33.24
C ILE A 62 -5.88 12.18 34.23
N PRO A 63 -5.43 13.10 35.09
CA PRO A 63 -4.51 12.76 36.17
C PRO A 63 -5.17 11.77 37.15
N SER A 64 -4.36 10.94 37.80
CA SER A 64 -4.86 10.10 38.89
C SER A 64 -4.86 10.90 40.19
N ALA A 65 -5.86 10.72 41.04
CA ALA A 65 -5.85 11.32 42.38
C ALA A 65 -4.56 10.90 43.12
N GLY A 66 -3.88 11.86 43.76
CA GLY A 66 -2.57 11.62 44.39
C GLY A 66 -1.35 11.76 43.47
N GLU A 67 -1.53 12.11 42.19
CA GLU A 67 -0.40 12.40 41.29
C GLU A 67 0.24 13.77 41.59
N THR A 68 1.57 13.84 41.49
CA THR A 68 2.31 15.10 41.66
C THR A 68 2.03 16.07 40.51
N ILE A 69 2.05 17.37 40.78
CA ILE A 69 1.87 18.42 39.76
C ILE A 69 2.92 18.31 38.65
N LYS A 70 4.16 17.91 38.96
CA LYS A 70 5.20 17.65 37.96
C LYS A 70 4.77 16.61 36.92
N ARG A 71 4.16 15.50 37.36
CA ARG A 71 3.67 14.47 36.44
C ARG A 71 2.44 14.94 35.66
N PHE A 72 1.53 15.67 36.29
CA PHE A 72 0.37 16.25 35.61
C PHE A 72 0.78 17.22 34.49
N LEU A 73 1.62 18.21 34.79
CA LEU A 73 2.11 19.15 33.78
C LEU A 73 2.97 18.47 32.70
N GLY A 74 3.71 17.42 33.05
CA GLY A 74 4.40 16.58 32.08
C GLY A 74 3.45 15.93 31.06
N LYS A 75 2.29 15.43 31.52
CA LYS A 75 1.24 14.89 30.64
C LYS A 75 0.63 15.97 29.75
N VAL A 76 0.36 17.16 30.29
CA VAL A 76 -0.17 18.30 29.52
C VAL A 76 0.83 18.76 28.45
N LEU A 77 2.11 18.91 28.80
CA LEU A 77 3.16 19.27 27.85
C LEU A 77 3.29 18.22 26.73
N THR A 78 3.24 16.95 27.08
CA THR A 78 3.27 15.85 26.10
C THR A 78 2.05 15.92 25.16
N PHE A 79 0.86 16.19 25.70
CA PHE A 79 -0.34 16.39 24.89
C PHE A 79 -0.17 17.55 23.89
N LEU A 80 0.28 18.73 24.36
CA LEU A 80 0.50 19.90 23.51
C LEU A 80 1.52 19.62 22.39
N LYS A 81 2.59 18.87 22.70
CA LYS A 81 3.56 18.42 21.69
C LYS A 81 2.94 17.46 20.67
N ASN A 82 2.10 16.54 21.11
CA ASN A 82 1.51 15.51 20.24
C ASN A 82 0.42 16.06 19.29
N ILE A 83 -0.24 17.17 19.63
CA ILE A 83 -1.23 17.81 18.75
C ILE A 83 -0.60 18.79 17.77
N LYS A 84 0.66 19.17 17.96
CA LYS A 84 1.36 20.09 17.07
C LYS A 84 1.58 19.40 15.72
N PRO A 85 1.20 20.02 14.59
CA PRO A 85 1.52 19.48 13.28
C PRO A 85 3.03 19.43 13.04
N LEU A 86 3.45 18.62 12.09
CA LEU A 86 4.81 18.68 11.55
C LEU A 86 5.04 20.05 10.90
N GLU A 87 6.19 20.67 11.15
CA GLU A 87 6.48 22.05 10.69
C GLU A 87 7.48 22.13 9.55
N ALA A 88 8.21 21.05 9.31
CA ALA A 88 9.16 20.89 8.21
C ALA A 88 9.41 19.39 7.98
N ASP A 89 10.01 19.04 6.85
CA ASP A 89 10.46 17.66 6.61
C ASP A 89 11.39 17.19 7.74
N ALA A 90 11.14 16.00 8.27
CA ALA A 90 11.88 15.45 9.40
C ALA A 90 12.41 14.05 9.11
N THR A 91 13.58 13.74 9.66
CA THR A 91 14.17 12.39 9.63
C THR A 91 14.40 11.87 11.04
N TYR A 92 13.94 10.65 11.30
CA TYR A 92 14.11 9.94 12.56
C TYR A 92 14.92 8.66 12.29
N ASN A 93 15.99 8.45 13.03
CA ASN A 93 16.89 7.31 12.88
C ASN A 93 16.63 6.28 13.97
N VAL A 94 16.66 5.01 13.59
CA VAL A 94 16.43 3.86 14.45
C VAL A 94 17.59 2.89 14.31
N ALA A 95 18.15 2.44 15.42
CA ALA A 95 19.22 1.45 15.47
C ALA A 95 19.05 0.57 16.71
N THR A 96 19.43 -0.71 16.63
CA THR A 96 19.37 -1.63 17.78
C THR A 96 20.25 -1.19 18.95
N THR A 97 21.28 -0.38 18.69
CA THR A 97 22.17 0.26 19.67
C THR A 97 21.62 1.57 20.24
N GLY A 98 20.48 2.06 19.73
CA GLY A 98 19.82 3.29 20.16
C GLY A 98 19.11 3.19 21.51
N SER A 99 18.36 4.24 21.86
CA SER A 99 17.61 4.32 23.12
C SER A 99 16.27 5.03 22.94
N ASP A 100 15.18 4.44 23.41
CA ASP A 100 13.85 5.07 23.44
C ASP A 100 13.66 6.01 24.64
N ILE A 101 14.65 6.08 25.53
CA ILE A 101 14.64 6.94 26.73
C ILE A 101 15.51 8.18 26.50
N THR A 102 16.69 7.98 25.91
CA THR A 102 17.72 9.02 25.75
C THR A 102 18.04 9.35 24.30
N GLY A 103 17.53 8.56 23.34
CA GLY A 103 17.62 8.88 21.93
C GLY A 103 16.70 10.05 21.58
N ASP A 104 17.12 10.87 20.63
CA ASP A 104 16.36 12.00 20.11
C ASP A 104 15.96 11.82 18.64
N GLY A 105 16.32 10.68 18.03
CA GLY A 105 16.02 10.36 16.63
C GLY A 105 17.04 10.93 15.65
N THR A 106 18.06 11.64 16.11
CA THR A 106 19.21 12.01 15.28
C THR A 106 20.06 10.78 14.94
N GLN A 107 20.98 10.92 13.98
CA GLN A 107 21.88 9.82 13.61
C GLN A 107 22.85 9.45 14.74
N GLU A 108 23.24 10.42 15.57
CA GLU A 108 24.14 10.20 16.72
C GLU A 108 23.43 9.56 17.91
N LYS A 109 22.14 9.86 18.08
CA LYS A 109 21.30 9.35 19.18
C LYS A 109 20.00 8.77 18.64
N PRO A 110 20.08 7.66 17.88
CA PRO A 110 18.91 7.04 17.28
C PRO A 110 17.98 6.46 18.35
N TYR A 111 16.71 6.34 18.00
CA TYR A 111 15.77 5.53 18.79
C TYR A 111 16.13 4.05 18.69
N ARG A 112 15.67 3.26 19.67
CA ARG A 112 15.94 1.83 19.70
C ARG A 112 14.93 1.02 18.91
N THR A 113 13.65 1.41 18.98
CA THR A 113 12.54 0.67 18.35
C THR A 113 11.88 1.47 17.23
N ILE A 114 11.38 0.75 16.22
CA ILE A 114 10.71 1.33 15.06
C ILE A 114 9.36 1.93 15.49
N GLN A 115 8.61 1.22 16.34
CA GLN A 115 7.32 1.72 16.83
C GLN A 115 7.47 3.01 17.65
N TYR A 116 8.54 3.14 18.44
CA TYR A 116 8.78 4.38 19.17
C TYR A 116 9.02 5.54 18.20
N ALA A 117 9.87 5.37 17.18
CA ALA A 117 10.09 6.39 16.16
C ALA A 117 8.79 6.82 15.46
N ILE A 118 7.92 5.87 15.09
CA ILE A 118 6.59 6.15 14.51
C ILE A 118 5.72 6.97 15.46
N ASN A 119 5.76 6.67 16.76
CA ASN A 119 4.97 7.38 17.75
C ASN A 119 5.46 8.82 17.98
N MET A 120 6.73 9.11 17.68
CA MET A 120 7.31 10.45 17.76
C MET A 120 6.95 11.35 16.57
N VAL A 121 6.47 10.76 15.46
CA VAL A 121 6.03 11.55 14.29
C VAL A 121 4.64 12.16 14.55
N PRO A 122 4.47 13.48 14.37
CA PRO A 122 3.15 14.12 14.41
C PRO A 122 2.16 13.46 13.43
N LYS A 123 0.92 13.24 13.88
CA LYS A 123 -0.10 12.61 13.02
C LYS A 123 -0.56 13.52 11.89
N ASN A 124 -0.63 14.82 12.14
CA ASN A 124 -0.82 15.83 11.10
C ASN A 124 0.54 16.22 10.51
N LEU A 125 0.77 15.87 9.25
CA LEU A 125 2.03 16.11 8.57
C LEU A 125 2.08 17.48 7.86
N ASN A 126 0.95 18.19 7.76
CA ASN A 126 0.86 19.60 7.32
C ASN A 126 1.62 19.97 6.01
N GLY A 127 1.60 19.07 5.04
CA GLY A 127 2.24 19.17 3.73
C GLY A 127 3.63 18.54 3.67
N TYR A 128 4.22 18.20 4.81
CA TYR A 128 5.61 17.74 4.93
C TYR A 128 5.75 16.22 4.96
N GLY A 129 7.00 15.78 4.86
CA GLY A 129 7.44 14.39 4.90
C GLY A 129 8.10 14.01 6.21
N ALA A 130 7.71 12.87 6.77
CA ALA A 130 8.44 12.20 7.84
C ALA A 130 9.16 10.96 7.30
N LYS A 131 10.48 10.94 7.41
CA LYS A 131 11.33 9.81 7.02
C LYS A 131 11.83 9.08 8.26
N ILE A 132 11.60 7.78 8.34
CA ILE A 132 12.06 6.92 9.42
C ILE A 132 13.10 5.96 8.82
N ARG A 133 14.37 6.17 9.14
CA ARG A 133 15.51 5.38 8.68
C ARG A 133 15.86 4.32 9.72
N VAL A 134 15.82 3.06 9.31
CA VAL A 134 16.09 1.92 10.19
C VAL A 134 17.40 1.27 9.76
N ALA A 135 18.39 1.22 10.66
CA ALA A 135 19.65 0.53 10.43
C ALA A 135 19.47 -1.00 10.38
N ALA A 136 20.46 -1.72 9.83
CA ALA A 136 20.50 -3.18 9.94
C ALA A 136 20.29 -3.64 11.39
N GLY A 137 19.47 -4.68 11.54
CA GLY A 137 19.20 -5.27 12.83
C GLY A 137 17.94 -6.13 12.84
N THR A 138 17.77 -6.83 13.95
CA THR A 138 16.55 -7.58 14.25
C THR A 138 15.72 -6.80 15.25
N TYR A 139 14.52 -6.44 14.84
CA TYR A 139 13.54 -5.68 15.61
C TYR A 139 12.36 -6.59 15.92
N ASP A 140 12.32 -7.13 17.13
CA ASP A 140 11.30 -8.12 17.53
C ASP A 140 9.94 -7.47 17.88
N GLU A 141 9.39 -6.71 16.93
CA GLU A 141 8.19 -5.87 17.12
C GLU A 141 7.17 -6.04 15.99
N HIS A 142 5.90 -5.86 16.35
CA HIS A 142 4.82 -5.64 15.39
C HIS A 142 4.68 -4.14 15.17
N VAL A 143 5.08 -3.67 14.00
CA VAL A 143 5.07 -2.24 13.67
C VAL A 143 3.69 -1.84 13.14
N LEU A 144 3.11 -0.80 13.73
CA LEU A 144 1.85 -0.19 13.33
C LEU A 144 2.08 1.27 12.91
N VAL A 145 1.97 1.51 11.61
CA VAL A 145 1.93 2.85 11.00
C VAL A 145 0.46 3.24 10.85
N SER A 146 -0.04 4.13 11.71
CA SER A 146 -1.46 4.47 11.70
C SER A 146 -1.79 5.95 11.85
N SER A 147 -2.92 6.31 11.23
CA SER A 147 -3.61 7.59 11.39
C SER A 147 -2.85 8.83 10.92
N PHE A 148 -1.88 8.68 10.02
CA PHE A 148 -1.17 9.81 9.43
C PHE A 148 -1.99 10.48 8.33
N TYR A 149 -1.97 11.81 8.28
CA TYR A 149 -2.70 12.60 7.29
C TYR A 149 -1.97 13.90 6.94
N GLY A 150 -2.36 14.49 5.82
CA GLY A 150 -1.86 15.80 5.39
C GLY A 150 -0.39 15.79 5.00
N GLY A 151 0.16 14.72 4.42
CA GLY A 151 1.57 14.63 4.02
C GLY A 151 1.98 13.20 3.72
N TYR A 152 3.26 12.87 3.92
CA TYR A 152 3.77 11.52 3.68
C TYR A 152 4.69 10.97 4.78
N VAL A 153 4.65 9.64 4.97
CA VAL A 153 5.55 8.90 5.87
C VAL A 153 6.32 7.86 5.07
N HIS A 154 7.64 7.91 5.11
CA HIS A 154 8.53 6.91 4.52
C HIS A 154 9.22 6.12 5.62
N LEU A 155 8.88 4.84 5.75
CA LEU A 155 9.59 3.89 6.61
C LEU A 155 10.57 3.10 5.73
N ILE A 156 11.86 3.34 5.91
CA ILE A 156 12.90 2.81 5.04
C ILE A 156 13.97 2.06 5.85
N SER A 157 14.36 0.89 5.36
CA SER A 157 15.52 0.15 5.85
C SER A 157 16.83 0.78 5.36
N ASP A 158 17.95 0.21 5.79
CA ASP A 158 19.28 0.55 5.29
C ASP A 158 19.55 0.07 3.86
N SER A 159 18.66 -0.75 3.30
CA SER A 159 18.71 -1.34 1.97
C SER A 159 17.42 -1.05 1.18
N GLU A 160 16.94 0.19 1.23
CA GLU A 160 15.59 0.60 0.80
C GLU A 160 15.15 0.20 -0.62
N ASN A 161 16.10 -0.03 -1.54
CA ASN A 161 15.82 -0.38 -2.94
C ASN A 161 16.37 -1.75 -3.34
N THR A 162 16.59 -2.64 -2.37
CA THR A 162 17.14 -3.97 -2.61
C THR A 162 16.50 -4.98 -1.67
N LEU A 163 16.24 -6.19 -2.18
CA LEU A 163 15.79 -7.30 -1.35
C LEU A 163 16.96 -7.78 -0.48
N ALA A 164 17.08 -7.23 0.72
CA ALA A 164 18.10 -7.57 1.71
C ALA A 164 17.47 -8.08 3.00
N ALA A 165 18.11 -9.07 3.63
CA ALA A 165 17.74 -9.57 4.95
C ALA A 165 18.53 -8.86 6.05
N THR A 166 18.62 -7.52 5.99
CA THR A 166 19.38 -6.68 6.93
C THR A 166 18.50 -6.08 8.02
N CYS A 167 17.29 -5.64 7.69
CA CYS A 167 16.30 -5.14 8.64
C CYS A 167 15.17 -6.16 8.82
N LEU A 168 15.24 -6.96 9.89
CA LEU A 168 14.26 -7.98 10.22
C LEU A 168 13.23 -7.42 11.21
N VAL A 169 11.96 -7.65 10.95
CA VAL A 169 10.83 -7.23 11.80
C VAL A 169 9.79 -8.35 11.86
N LYS A 170 8.96 -8.45 12.91
CA LYS A 170 7.90 -9.49 12.90
C LYS A 170 6.89 -9.20 11.79
N SER A 171 6.28 -8.02 11.80
CA SER A 171 5.29 -7.60 10.80
C SER A 171 5.17 -6.09 10.74
N ILE A 172 4.70 -5.57 9.61
CA ILE A 172 4.37 -4.15 9.42
C ILE A 172 2.90 -4.02 9.01
N GLN A 173 2.15 -3.19 9.73
CA GLN A 173 0.76 -2.87 9.45
C GLN A 173 0.59 -1.38 9.20
N ILE A 174 0.00 -1.02 8.07
CA ILE A 174 -0.38 0.35 7.71
C ILE A 174 -1.89 0.46 7.81
N LYS A 175 -2.40 1.30 8.72
CA LYS A 175 -3.84 1.37 9.00
C LYS A 175 -4.36 2.80 9.10
N PHE A 176 -5.47 3.08 8.42
CA PHE A 176 -6.22 4.33 8.54
C PHE A 176 -5.40 5.60 8.19
N CYS A 177 -4.41 5.47 7.31
CA CYS A 177 -3.61 6.60 6.87
C CYS A 177 -4.26 7.29 5.65
N ARG A 178 -4.47 8.60 5.76
CA ARG A 178 -4.98 9.44 4.67
C ARG A 178 -3.86 10.12 3.90
N GLY A 179 -2.69 10.27 4.53
CA GLY A 179 -1.43 10.62 3.87
C GLY A 179 -0.84 9.41 3.13
N TYR A 180 0.14 9.69 2.27
CA TYR A 180 0.89 8.65 1.57
C TYR A 180 1.81 7.93 2.55
N VAL A 181 1.81 6.60 2.56
CA VAL A 181 2.74 5.81 3.38
C VAL A 181 3.53 4.87 2.50
N GLN A 182 4.84 4.87 2.67
CA GLN A 182 5.75 4.01 1.93
C GLN A 182 6.62 3.18 2.90
N VAL A 183 6.76 1.89 2.61
CA VAL A 183 7.57 0.94 3.37
C VAL A 183 8.55 0.24 2.43
N ASN A 184 9.86 0.37 2.71
CA ASN A 184 10.92 -0.07 1.80
C ASN A 184 11.97 -0.98 2.45
N GLY A 185 12.23 -2.14 1.84
CA GLY A 185 13.41 -2.97 2.13
C GLY A 185 13.36 -3.79 3.43
N PHE A 186 12.18 -4.07 3.98
CA PHE A 186 12.05 -4.84 5.23
C PHE A 186 11.87 -6.34 4.97
N THR A 187 12.47 -7.15 5.85
CA THR A 187 12.23 -8.60 5.91
C THR A 187 11.32 -8.92 7.09
N CYS A 188 10.10 -9.39 6.83
CA CYS A 188 9.18 -9.82 7.86
C CYS A 188 9.36 -11.30 8.21
N THR A 189 9.39 -11.61 9.51
CA THR A 189 9.70 -12.96 10.04
C THR A 189 8.49 -13.69 10.63
N ARG A 190 7.30 -13.08 10.62
CA ARG A 190 6.09 -13.65 11.22
C ARG A 190 5.56 -14.88 10.48
N ALA A 191 5.44 -16.02 11.18
CA ALA A 191 5.06 -17.32 10.61
C ALA A 191 3.61 -17.78 10.92
N ASP A 192 2.81 -16.99 11.65
CA ASP A 192 1.45 -17.34 12.09
C ASP A 192 0.35 -16.41 11.51
N ASP A 193 0.75 -15.29 10.90
CA ASP A 193 -0.14 -14.28 10.35
C ASP A 193 0.47 -13.56 9.13
N THR A 194 -0.29 -12.64 8.55
CA THR A 194 0.09 -11.80 7.41
C THR A 194 1.17 -10.79 7.82
N PRO A 195 2.36 -10.81 7.17
CA PRO A 195 3.48 -9.95 7.55
C PRO A 195 3.31 -8.49 7.13
N PHE A 196 2.64 -8.22 6.01
CA PHE A 196 2.37 -6.86 5.54
C PHE A 196 0.87 -6.66 5.36
N VAL A 197 0.30 -5.73 6.11
CA VAL A 197 -1.14 -5.44 6.06
C VAL A 197 -1.34 -3.96 5.78
N VAL A 198 -2.13 -3.63 4.76
CA VAL A 198 -2.61 -2.28 4.46
C VAL A 198 -4.13 -2.27 4.57
N SER A 199 -4.69 -1.43 5.44
CA SER A 199 -6.14 -1.37 5.63
C SER A 199 -6.68 0.04 5.88
N GLY A 200 -7.74 0.42 5.16
CA GLY A 200 -8.41 1.71 5.31
C GLY A 200 -7.53 2.91 4.95
N CYS A 201 -6.56 2.74 4.05
CA CYS A 201 -5.61 3.77 3.66
C CYS A 201 -5.98 4.44 2.33
N ASN A 202 -5.65 5.72 2.16
CA ASN A 202 -5.83 6.39 0.87
C ASN A 202 -4.86 5.82 -0.19
N TYR A 203 -3.57 5.78 0.14
CA TYR A 203 -2.54 5.22 -0.72
C TYR A 203 -1.36 4.71 0.11
N ALA A 204 -0.91 3.48 -0.14
CA ALA A 204 0.31 2.94 0.46
C ALA A 204 1.19 2.20 -0.54
N ALA A 205 2.50 2.27 -0.36
CA ALA A 205 3.50 1.57 -1.16
C ALA A 205 4.26 0.55 -0.30
N ILE A 206 4.30 -0.71 -0.74
CA ILE A 206 5.17 -1.75 -0.19
C ILE A 206 6.21 -2.07 -1.25
N GLN A 207 7.46 -1.71 -1.00
CA GLN A 207 8.53 -1.81 -2.00
C GLN A 207 9.71 -2.59 -1.46
N TYR A 208 10.31 -3.45 -2.30
CA TYR A 208 11.53 -4.20 -1.96
C TYR A 208 11.45 -4.96 -0.62
N CYS A 209 10.25 -5.30 -0.19
CA CYS A 209 9.99 -5.99 1.07
C CYS A 209 9.91 -7.50 0.82
N GLN A 210 10.24 -8.29 1.84
CA GLN A 210 10.16 -9.74 1.73
C GLN A 210 9.62 -10.47 2.96
N SER A 211 9.08 -11.66 2.71
CA SER A 211 8.79 -12.67 3.72
C SER A 211 8.81 -14.05 3.05
N THR A 212 9.72 -14.92 3.49
CA THR A 212 9.83 -16.29 2.99
C THR A 212 9.47 -17.34 4.04
N VAL A 213 9.12 -16.91 5.26
CA VAL A 213 8.65 -17.80 6.34
C VAL A 213 7.30 -18.42 5.98
N SER A 214 7.14 -19.71 6.30
CA SER A 214 5.95 -20.48 5.94
C SER A 214 4.74 -20.12 6.81
N ALA A 215 3.63 -19.76 6.17
CA ALA A 215 2.32 -19.61 6.80
C ALA A 215 1.22 -19.81 5.74
N ARG A 216 0.96 -21.08 5.42
CA ARG A 216 0.17 -21.49 4.23
C ARG A 216 -1.32 -21.17 4.32
N SER A 217 -1.82 -20.70 5.46
CA SER A 217 -3.20 -20.22 5.67
C SER A 217 -3.35 -18.69 5.64
N ARG A 218 -2.24 -17.96 5.38
CA ARG A 218 -2.18 -16.49 5.47
C ARG A 218 -1.64 -15.89 4.18
N ALA A 219 -2.07 -14.68 3.86
CA ALA A 219 -1.47 -13.91 2.78
C ALA A 219 -0.04 -13.45 3.15
N GLY A 220 0.77 -13.09 2.17
CA GLY A 220 2.03 -12.37 2.42
C GLY A 220 1.82 -10.86 2.51
N ILE A 221 1.23 -10.27 1.47
CA ILE A 221 0.85 -8.86 1.45
C ILE A 221 -0.67 -8.77 1.29
N TYR A 222 -1.32 -8.05 2.19
CA TYR A 222 -2.78 -7.84 2.18
C TYR A 222 -3.12 -6.35 2.02
N PHE A 223 -4.02 -6.05 1.08
CA PHE A 223 -4.67 -4.74 0.93
C PHE A 223 -6.18 -4.87 1.13
N GLY A 224 -6.74 -4.14 2.09
CA GLY A 224 -8.17 -4.04 2.36
C GLY A 224 -8.64 -2.58 2.37
N GLU A 225 -9.71 -2.23 1.66
CA GLU A 225 -10.26 -0.87 1.63
C GLU A 225 -9.20 0.22 1.39
N SER A 226 -8.22 -0.05 0.53
CA SER A 226 -7.03 0.80 0.32
C SER A 226 -6.60 0.86 -1.14
N ASN A 227 -5.90 1.92 -1.54
CA ASN A 227 -5.17 1.92 -2.81
C ASN A 227 -3.66 1.80 -2.58
N GLY A 228 -2.92 1.36 -3.59
CA GLY A 228 -1.47 1.31 -3.43
C GLY A 228 -0.68 0.66 -4.56
N VAL A 229 0.58 0.42 -4.25
CA VAL A 229 1.54 -0.26 -5.12
C VAL A 229 2.33 -1.29 -4.33
N VAL A 230 2.60 -2.42 -4.99
CA VAL A 230 3.53 -3.45 -4.51
C VAL A 230 4.58 -3.65 -5.60
N THR A 231 5.84 -3.34 -5.31
CA THR A 231 6.92 -3.43 -6.32
C THR A 231 8.22 -3.98 -5.75
N GLY A 232 8.96 -4.77 -6.53
CA GLY A 232 10.27 -5.26 -6.10
C GLY A 232 10.23 -6.28 -4.97
N CYS A 233 9.06 -6.81 -4.62
CA CYS A 233 8.87 -7.65 -3.43
C CYS A 233 9.18 -9.13 -3.66
N ARG A 234 9.43 -9.85 -2.56
CA ARG A 234 9.57 -11.32 -2.54
C ARG A 234 8.68 -11.95 -1.47
N ILE A 235 7.72 -12.77 -1.88
CA ILE A 235 6.83 -13.49 -0.95
C ILE A 235 6.76 -14.97 -1.30
N ALA A 236 7.10 -15.83 -0.35
CA ALA A 236 7.08 -17.27 -0.51
C ALA A 236 6.38 -18.00 0.63
N ASN A 237 5.93 -19.23 0.37
CA ASN A 237 5.35 -20.14 1.36
C ASN A 237 4.06 -19.63 2.04
N ARG A 238 3.23 -18.86 1.30
CA ARG A 238 1.96 -18.28 1.78
C ARG A 238 0.74 -18.92 1.11
N ASN A 239 -0.46 -18.58 1.57
CA ASN A 239 -1.68 -18.89 0.84
C ASN A 239 -1.74 -18.07 -0.45
N VAL A 240 -1.62 -16.75 -0.34
CA VAL A 240 -1.56 -15.82 -1.49
C VAL A 240 -0.34 -14.93 -1.31
N ALA A 241 0.45 -14.69 -2.37
CA ALA A 241 1.56 -13.74 -2.26
C ALA A 241 1.06 -12.30 -2.07
N LEU A 242 0.14 -11.85 -2.93
CA LEU A 242 -0.59 -10.57 -2.79
C LEU A 242 -2.10 -10.78 -2.85
N GLN A 243 -2.79 -10.44 -1.75
CA GLN A 243 -4.24 -10.46 -1.65
C GLN A 243 -4.79 -9.03 -1.59
N VAL A 244 -5.77 -8.74 -2.44
CA VAL A 244 -6.38 -7.41 -2.58
C VAL A 244 -7.89 -7.54 -2.47
N VAL A 245 -8.49 -6.78 -1.55
CA VAL A 245 -9.91 -6.83 -1.20
C VAL A 245 -10.47 -5.41 -1.16
N THR A 246 -11.52 -5.12 -1.94
CA THR A 246 -12.17 -3.78 -1.99
C THR A 246 -11.14 -2.65 -2.19
N SER A 247 -10.13 -2.88 -3.03
CA SER A 247 -8.90 -2.09 -3.10
C SER A 247 -8.39 -1.99 -4.54
N LYS A 248 -7.59 -0.97 -4.87
CA LYS A 248 -6.94 -0.83 -6.18
C LYS A 248 -5.43 -0.84 -6.03
N VAL A 249 -4.76 -1.86 -6.57
CA VAL A 249 -3.32 -2.07 -6.38
C VAL A 249 -2.62 -2.26 -7.71
N PHE A 250 -1.52 -1.54 -7.89
CA PHE A 250 -0.55 -1.81 -8.96
C PHE A 250 0.52 -2.80 -8.44
N SER A 251 0.73 -3.90 -9.16
CA SER A 251 1.64 -4.99 -8.79
C SER A 251 2.74 -5.10 -9.84
N ASP A 252 4.01 -4.93 -9.46
CA ASP A 252 5.09 -4.79 -10.46
C ASP A 252 6.44 -5.37 -10.00
N ILE A 253 7.30 -5.75 -10.95
CA ILE A 253 8.72 -6.11 -10.76
C ILE A 253 8.98 -7.07 -9.57
N TRP A 254 8.20 -8.12 -9.41
CA TRP A 254 8.46 -9.08 -8.34
C TRP A 254 9.76 -9.85 -8.56
N ASP A 255 10.43 -10.25 -7.48
CA ASP A 255 11.39 -11.35 -7.60
C ASP A 255 10.63 -12.66 -7.76
N GLN A 256 10.29 -12.97 -9.02
CA GLN A 256 9.49 -14.12 -9.36
C GLN A 256 10.16 -15.45 -8.98
N ALA A 257 11.48 -15.55 -9.12
CA ALA A 257 12.23 -16.76 -8.77
C ALA A 257 12.19 -17.03 -7.25
N GLY A 258 12.20 -15.97 -6.44
CA GLY A 258 12.04 -16.06 -4.99
C GLY A 258 10.59 -16.07 -4.50
N SER A 259 9.60 -15.70 -5.32
CA SER A 259 8.19 -15.58 -4.93
C SER A 259 7.37 -16.82 -5.26
N VAL A 260 7.76 -17.94 -4.68
CA VAL A 260 7.29 -19.29 -5.02
C VAL A 260 6.63 -20.00 -3.83
N ASN A 261 6.08 -21.20 -4.06
CA ASN A 261 5.40 -22.02 -3.03
C ASN A 261 4.20 -21.33 -2.37
N ASN A 262 3.56 -20.40 -3.09
CA ASN A 262 2.29 -19.82 -2.70
C ASN A 262 1.14 -20.68 -3.26
N ASP A 263 -0.03 -20.79 -2.63
CA ASP A 263 -1.16 -21.47 -3.30
C ASP A 263 -1.59 -20.67 -4.55
N TYR A 264 -1.65 -19.35 -4.37
CA TYR A 264 -1.96 -18.39 -5.41
C TYR A 264 -0.89 -17.30 -5.47
N GLY A 265 -0.53 -16.85 -6.67
CA GLY A 265 0.33 -15.68 -6.83
C GLY A 265 -0.41 -14.43 -6.38
N LEU A 266 -1.48 -14.10 -7.08
CA LEU A 266 -2.29 -12.90 -6.86
C LEU A 266 -3.76 -13.26 -6.63
N SER A 267 -4.41 -12.57 -5.68
CA SER A 267 -5.84 -12.69 -5.45
C SER A 267 -6.53 -11.33 -5.49
N SER A 268 -7.45 -11.16 -6.44
CA SER A 268 -8.37 -10.01 -6.49
C SER A 268 -9.75 -10.48 -6.03
N ASN A 269 -10.19 -10.03 -4.86
CA ASN A 269 -11.47 -10.39 -4.27
C ASN A 269 -12.37 -9.16 -4.06
N ARG A 270 -13.68 -9.36 -4.13
CA ARG A 270 -14.70 -8.29 -4.07
C ARG A 270 -14.46 -7.29 -5.20
N SER A 271 -14.97 -6.06 -5.11
CA SER A 271 -14.77 -5.00 -6.11
C SER A 271 -13.32 -4.46 -6.19
N SER A 272 -12.30 -5.31 -5.99
CA SER A 272 -10.90 -4.95 -6.12
C SER A 272 -10.42 -4.98 -7.57
N ILE A 273 -9.35 -4.24 -7.82
CA ILE A 273 -8.66 -4.16 -9.09
C ILE A 273 -7.16 -4.38 -8.85
N ILE A 274 -6.57 -5.33 -9.56
CA ILE A 274 -5.12 -5.50 -9.61
C ILE A 274 -4.64 -5.19 -11.02
N SER A 275 -3.91 -4.10 -11.19
CA SER A 275 -3.19 -3.80 -12.42
C SER A 275 -1.76 -4.33 -12.30
N LYS A 276 -1.24 -5.04 -13.31
CA LYS A 276 0.03 -5.76 -13.21
C LYS A 276 1.03 -5.29 -14.24
N SER A 277 2.31 -5.29 -13.86
CA SER A 277 3.46 -5.15 -14.77
C SER A 277 4.67 -5.97 -14.35
N GLY A 278 5.59 -6.23 -15.27
CA GLY A 278 6.77 -7.04 -15.06
C GLY A 278 6.48 -8.45 -14.55
N ALA A 279 7.49 -9.01 -13.89
CA ALA A 279 7.40 -10.32 -13.28
C ALA A 279 6.41 -10.32 -12.10
N GLN A 280 5.65 -11.40 -11.95
CA GLN A 280 4.60 -11.58 -10.94
C GLN A 280 4.87 -12.84 -10.10
N PRO A 281 4.38 -12.91 -8.85
CA PRO A 281 4.59 -14.08 -7.98
C PRO A 281 3.86 -15.32 -8.53
N ILE A 282 4.43 -16.49 -8.25
CA ILE A 282 3.93 -17.77 -8.79
C ILE A 282 3.07 -18.49 -7.74
N GLY A 283 1.92 -18.99 -8.17
CA GLY A 283 1.07 -19.86 -7.37
C GLY A 283 1.15 -21.32 -7.83
N LEU A 284 1.12 -22.25 -6.88
CA LEU A 284 1.12 -23.69 -7.13
C LEU A 284 -0.19 -24.15 -7.76
N ALA A 285 -1.32 -23.61 -7.30
CA ALA A 285 -2.63 -23.93 -7.85
C ALA A 285 -2.92 -23.07 -9.08
N ARG A 286 -2.76 -21.74 -8.95
CA ARG A 286 -2.95 -20.76 -10.03
C ARG A 286 -2.11 -19.52 -9.76
N ASN A 287 -1.56 -18.91 -10.81
CA ASN A 287 -0.90 -17.61 -10.67
C ASN A 287 -1.88 -16.51 -10.23
N GLU A 288 -3.14 -16.60 -10.66
CA GLU A 288 -4.16 -15.58 -10.40
C GLU A 288 -5.50 -16.21 -10.02
N VAL A 289 -6.19 -15.57 -9.07
CA VAL A 289 -7.55 -15.93 -8.69
C VAL A 289 -8.40 -14.67 -8.48
N SER A 290 -9.55 -14.62 -9.16
CA SER A 290 -10.55 -13.57 -9.03
C SER A 290 -11.81 -14.11 -8.36
N ALA A 291 -12.41 -13.36 -7.42
CA ALA A 291 -13.66 -13.72 -6.78
C ALA A 291 -14.52 -12.49 -6.45
N ALA A 292 -15.85 -12.67 -6.33
CA ALA A 292 -16.81 -11.64 -5.90
C ALA A 292 -16.71 -10.28 -6.64
N GLY A 293 -16.36 -10.29 -7.94
CA GLY A 293 -16.24 -9.07 -8.76
C GLY A 293 -14.81 -8.52 -8.88
N GLY A 294 -13.80 -9.24 -8.40
CA GLY A 294 -12.40 -8.84 -8.53
C GLY A 294 -11.90 -8.94 -9.97
N VAL A 295 -11.09 -7.97 -10.39
CA VAL A 295 -10.62 -7.87 -11.78
C VAL A 295 -9.10 -7.69 -11.83
N PHE A 296 -8.49 -8.35 -12.81
CA PHE A 296 -7.09 -8.14 -13.17
C PHE A 296 -6.99 -7.33 -14.46
N PHE A 297 -6.13 -6.32 -14.46
CA PHE A 297 -5.63 -5.68 -15.68
C PHE A 297 -4.18 -6.11 -15.88
N ASN A 298 -3.91 -6.80 -16.98
CA ASN A 298 -2.53 -7.05 -17.42
C ASN A 298 -1.89 -5.75 -17.92
N GLU A 299 -0.56 -5.72 -18.04
CA GLU A 299 0.25 -4.61 -18.60
C GLU A 299 -0.36 -3.99 -19.85
N ASN A 300 -0.99 -4.86 -20.60
CA ASN A 300 -1.42 -4.65 -21.95
C ASN A 300 -2.82 -4.06 -22.04
N GLY A 301 -3.61 -4.09 -20.94
CA GLY A 301 -5.04 -3.80 -20.98
C GLY A 301 -5.77 -4.64 -22.04
N THR A 302 -7.10 -4.57 -22.08
CA THR A 302 -7.82 -5.01 -23.27
C THR A 302 -7.92 -3.80 -24.19
N GLN A 303 -6.87 -3.50 -24.97
CA GLN A 303 -7.03 -2.56 -26.07
C GLN A 303 -8.07 -3.16 -27.01
N ILE A 304 -9.25 -2.53 -27.09
CA ILE A 304 -10.21 -2.78 -28.15
C ILE A 304 -9.85 -1.80 -29.25
N SER A 305 -9.28 -2.29 -30.36
CA SER A 305 -9.02 -1.41 -31.49
C SER A 305 -10.34 -0.87 -32.05
N GLY A 306 -10.30 0.32 -32.65
CA GLY A 306 -11.33 0.68 -33.63
C GLY A 306 -11.35 -0.33 -34.78
N MET A 307 -12.30 -0.17 -35.71
CA MET A 307 -12.34 -0.97 -36.93
C MET A 307 -11.10 -0.66 -37.79
N ILE A 308 -10.25 -1.67 -38.00
CA ILE A 308 -9.03 -1.59 -38.82
C ILE A 308 -9.37 -2.11 -40.21
N ASN A 309 -9.20 -1.27 -41.23
CA ASN A 309 -9.31 -1.66 -42.64
C ASN A 309 -8.01 -1.45 -43.42
N SER A 310 -7.01 -0.79 -42.82
CA SER A 310 -5.70 -0.60 -43.42
C SER A 310 -4.98 -1.94 -43.54
N GLY A 311 -4.44 -2.22 -44.74
CA GLY A 311 -3.69 -3.44 -45.04
C GLY A 311 -4.52 -4.59 -45.63
N LEU A 312 -5.84 -4.60 -45.46
CA LEU A 312 -6.70 -5.57 -46.14
C LEU A 312 -6.73 -5.29 -47.63
N SER A 313 -6.45 -6.30 -48.46
CA SER A 313 -6.39 -6.11 -49.91
C SER A 313 -6.76 -7.36 -50.72
N CYS A 314 -7.33 -7.10 -51.89
CA CYS A 314 -7.52 -8.07 -52.97
C CYS A 314 -7.44 -7.32 -54.32
N THR A 315 -6.98 -7.98 -55.38
CA THR A 315 -6.79 -7.34 -56.70
C THR A 315 -8.08 -7.27 -57.54
N TRP A 316 -9.14 -7.94 -57.10
CA TRP A 316 -10.36 -8.20 -57.88
C TRP A 316 -11.62 -7.52 -57.32
N GLY A 317 -11.49 -6.76 -56.24
CA GLY A 317 -12.64 -6.14 -55.57
C GLY A 317 -12.26 -5.07 -54.55
N THR A 318 -13.28 -4.35 -54.08
CA THR A 318 -13.19 -3.33 -53.03
C THR A 318 -13.67 -3.91 -51.71
N ILE A 319 -12.91 -3.68 -50.64
CA ILE A 319 -13.21 -4.17 -49.28
C ILE A 319 -13.83 -3.03 -48.46
N THR A 320 -14.91 -3.33 -47.76
CA THR A 320 -15.55 -2.45 -46.76
C THR A 320 -15.78 -3.22 -45.47
N GLY A 321 -15.86 -2.54 -44.33
CA GLY A 321 -15.74 -3.17 -43.02
C GLY A 321 -14.28 -3.29 -42.59
N GLY A 322 -13.95 -4.27 -41.75
CA GLY A 322 -12.58 -4.47 -41.30
C GLY A 322 -12.42 -5.55 -40.25
N ILE A 323 -11.39 -5.40 -39.43
CA ILE A 323 -11.12 -6.25 -38.28
C ILE A 323 -11.13 -5.43 -36.99
N VAL A 324 -11.52 -6.06 -35.90
CA VAL A 324 -11.35 -5.54 -34.54
C VAL A 324 -10.40 -6.47 -33.79
N ARG A 325 -9.38 -5.90 -33.17
CA ARG A 325 -8.46 -6.61 -32.28
C ARG A 325 -8.84 -6.34 -30.83
N HIS A 326 -8.96 -7.41 -30.06
CA HIS A 326 -9.02 -7.39 -28.61
C HIS A 326 -7.68 -7.89 -28.07
N GLY A 327 -6.88 -6.99 -27.48
CA GLY A 327 -5.54 -7.28 -26.99
C GLY A 327 -4.46 -6.43 -27.69
N ILE A 328 -3.22 -6.50 -27.21
CA ILE A 328 -2.14 -5.64 -27.73
C ILE A 328 -1.36 -6.27 -28.87
N THR A 329 -0.71 -5.42 -29.67
CA THR A 329 0.32 -5.79 -30.65
C THR A 329 1.49 -6.50 -29.96
N GLY A 330 1.89 -7.67 -30.47
CA GLY A 330 3.01 -8.47 -29.92
C GLY A 330 2.65 -9.43 -28.76
N GLY A 331 1.42 -9.39 -28.24
CA GLY A 331 0.87 -10.39 -27.32
C GLY A 331 -0.25 -11.21 -27.95
N THR A 332 -0.75 -12.22 -27.24
CA THR A 332 -1.94 -12.96 -27.69
C THR A 332 -3.17 -12.06 -27.69
N GLY A 333 -3.81 -11.93 -28.84
CA GLY A 333 -5.05 -11.17 -29.03
C GLY A 333 -6.13 -12.00 -29.71
N ILE A 334 -7.37 -11.55 -29.61
CA ILE A 334 -8.51 -12.07 -30.37
C ILE A 334 -8.80 -11.10 -31.51
N ILE A 335 -8.86 -11.61 -32.74
CA ILE A 335 -9.29 -10.87 -33.92
C ILE A 335 -10.73 -11.26 -34.24
N ILE A 336 -11.58 -10.26 -34.44
CA ILE A 336 -12.92 -10.40 -35.01
C ILE A 336 -12.89 -9.80 -36.41
N VAL A 337 -13.23 -10.59 -37.42
CA VAL A 337 -13.33 -10.16 -38.81
C VAL A 337 -14.79 -9.92 -39.16
N ASN A 338 -15.08 -8.78 -39.79
CA ASN A 338 -16.38 -8.51 -40.41
C ASN A 338 -16.16 -7.62 -41.64
N ILE A 339 -16.13 -8.26 -42.81
CA ILE A 339 -15.84 -7.56 -44.08
C ILE A 339 -16.90 -7.88 -45.14
N LYS A 340 -17.16 -6.89 -46.00
CA LYS A 340 -17.90 -7.03 -47.25
C LYS A 340 -16.95 -6.72 -48.40
N VAL A 341 -16.85 -7.65 -49.35
CA VAL A 341 -16.08 -7.47 -50.58
C VAL A 341 -17.01 -7.34 -51.78
N THR A 342 -16.80 -6.32 -52.59
CA THR A 342 -17.55 -6.05 -53.82
C THR A 342 -16.61 -6.20 -55.02
N PRO A 343 -16.79 -7.22 -55.88
CA PRO A 343 -15.92 -7.41 -57.04
C PRO A 343 -15.98 -6.22 -58.00
N THR A 344 -14.81 -5.82 -58.52
CA THR A 344 -14.67 -4.80 -59.59
C THR A 344 -14.53 -5.44 -60.97
N VAL A 345 -14.28 -6.76 -61.01
CA VAL A 345 -14.20 -7.59 -62.20
C VAL A 345 -15.11 -8.82 -62.04
N ALA A 346 -15.45 -9.47 -63.15
CA ALA A 346 -16.21 -10.72 -63.10
C ALA A 346 -15.35 -11.84 -62.47
N LEU A 347 -15.92 -12.59 -61.54
CA LEU A 347 -15.30 -13.74 -60.89
C LEU A 347 -15.94 -15.03 -61.41
N SER A 348 -15.12 -16.04 -61.69
CA SER A 348 -15.55 -17.31 -62.27
C SER A 348 -15.87 -18.34 -61.19
N SER A 349 -16.90 -19.16 -61.43
CA SER A 349 -17.15 -20.36 -60.63
C SER A 349 -15.98 -21.35 -60.75
N GLY A 350 -15.74 -22.13 -59.69
CA GLY A 350 -14.63 -23.08 -59.55
C GLY A 350 -13.27 -22.44 -59.25
N SER A 351 -13.15 -21.11 -59.36
CA SER A 351 -11.90 -20.39 -59.14
C SER A 351 -11.67 -20.07 -57.66
N THR A 352 -10.39 -20.04 -57.27
CA THR A 352 -9.96 -19.71 -55.91
C THR A 352 -9.51 -18.26 -55.85
N TYR A 353 -9.94 -17.55 -54.81
CA TYR A 353 -9.66 -16.15 -54.58
C TYR A 353 -9.10 -15.94 -53.18
N GLN A 354 -8.33 -14.86 -53.03
CA GLN A 354 -7.65 -14.53 -51.79
C GLN A 354 -7.85 -13.07 -51.40
N ILE A 355 -7.89 -12.86 -50.08
CA ILE A 355 -7.84 -11.56 -49.42
C ILE A 355 -6.66 -11.61 -48.44
N SER A 356 -5.73 -10.66 -48.56
CA SER A 356 -4.52 -10.61 -47.74
C SER A 356 -4.58 -9.46 -46.73
N GLY A 357 -3.70 -9.51 -45.72
CA GLY A 357 -3.49 -8.42 -44.76
C GLY A 357 -4.10 -8.65 -43.38
N PHE A 358 -4.58 -9.87 -43.09
CA PHE A 358 -5.07 -10.21 -41.75
C PHE A 358 -3.90 -10.47 -40.79
N PRO A 359 -4.04 -10.17 -39.48
CA PRO A 359 -3.11 -10.65 -38.47
C PRO A 359 -2.99 -12.18 -38.54
N LYS A 360 -1.77 -12.69 -38.35
CA LYS A 360 -1.47 -14.11 -38.48
C LYS A 360 -2.18 -14.90 -37.39
N ALA A 361 -2.97 -15.89 -37.78
CA ALA A 361 -3.63 -16.77 -36.83
C ALA A 361 -2.60 -17.65 -36.10
N VAL A 362 -2.84 -17.93 -34.81
CA VAL A 362 -2.03 -18.87 -34.02
C VAL A 362 -2.20 -20.30 -34.53
N MET A 363 -3.41 -20.63 -34.99
CA MET A 363 -3.72 -21.90 -35.63
C MET A 363 -3.76 -21.74 -37.14
N ASP A 364 -3.40 -22.79 -37.86
CA ASP A 364 -3.63 -22.84 -39.30
C ASP A 364 -5.09 -23.22 -39.60
N LEU A 365 -5.63 -22.73 -40.71
CA LEU A 365 -6.99 -23.02 -41.22
C LEU A 365 -8.13 -22.63 -40.27
N VAL A 366 -8.21 -21.35 -39.89
CA VAL A 366 -9.37 -20.79 -39.19
C VAL A 366 -10.59 -20.81 -40.12
N SER A 367 -11.68 -21.44 -39.70
CA SER A 367 -12.95 -21.45 -40.45
C SER A 367 -13.54 -20.04 -40.55
N VAL A 368 -13.96 -19.66 -41.75
CA VAL A 368 -14.57 -18.35 -42.02
C VAL A 368 -16.00 -18.55 -42.49
N ASP A 369 -16.94 -17.89 -41.81
CA ASP A 369 -18.34 -17.91 -42.21
C ASP A 369 -18.57 -16.92 -43.36
N VAL A 370 -19.46 -17.31 -44.27
CA VAL A 370 -19.82 -16.53 -45.46
C VAL A 370 -21.32 -16.37 -45.49
N HIS A 371 -21.78 -15.13 -45.68
CA HIS A 371 -23.19 -14.77 -45.56
C HIS A 371 -24.16 -15.58 -46.46
N SER A 372 -23.66 -16.19 -47.54
CA SER A 372 -24.42 -17.13 -48.36
C SER A 372 -23.59 -18.37 -48.65
N LYS A 373 -23.97 -19.47 -47.99
CA LYS A 373 -23.23 -20.75 -48.02
C LYS A 373 -23.24 -21.42 -49.39
N SER A 374 -24.17 -21.07 -50.27
CA SER A 374 -24.20 -21.58 -51.65
C SER A 374 -23.15 -20.92 -52.55
N LEU A 375 -22.59 -19.77 -52.16
CA LEU A 375 -21.64 -19.01 -52.98
C LEU A 375 -20.22 -19.58 -52.93
N VAL A 376 -19.82 -20.21 -51.82
CA VAL A 376 -18.46 -20.71 -51.61
C VAL A 376 -18.45 -22.18 -51.23
N SER A 377 -17.53 -22.97 -51.78
CA SER A 377 -17.35 -24.39 -51.37
C SER A 377 -16.58 -24.50 -50.07
N TYR A 378 -15.59 -23.64 -49.86
CA TYR A 378 -14.90 -23.48 -48.59
C TYR A 378 -14.36 -22.06 -48.46
N CYS A 379 -14.15 -21.61 -47.22
CA CYS A 379 -13.53 -20.34 -46.88
C CYS A 379 -12.74 -20.50 -45.58
N GLN A 380 -11.47 -20.14 -45.60
CA GLN A 380 -10.58 -20.32 -44.45
C GLN A 380 -9.50 -19.22 -44.39
N LEU A 381 -9.06 -18.88 -43.19
CA LEU A 381 -7.95 -17.98 -42.94
C LEU A 381 -6.73 -18.78 -42.48
N GLY A 382 -5.63 -18.70 -43.23
CA GLY A 382 -4.38 -19.37 -42.92
C GLY A 382 -3.51 -18.60 -41.93
N ASN A 383 -2.49 -19.27 -41.39
CA ASN A 383 -1.49 -18.66 -40.50
C ASN A 383 -0.61 -17.59 -41.21
N THR A 384 -0.71 -17.46 -42.53
CA THR A 384 -0.03 -16.44 -43.33
C THR A 384 -0.73 -15.09 -43.32
N GLY A 385 -1.90 -14.97 -42.68
CA GLY A 385 -2.70 -13.74 -42.71
C GLY A 385 -3.47 -13.55 -44.02
N THR A 386 -3.75 -14.65 -44.72
CA THR A 386 -4.50 -14.66 -45.99
C THR A 386 -5.75 -15.51 -45.86
N MET A 387 -6.89 -14.93 -46.20
CA MET A 387 -8.16 -15.61 -46.32
C MET A 387 -8.29 -16.15 -47.74
N THR A 388 -8.60 -17.45 -47.87
CA THR A 388 -8.76 -18.15 -49.15
C THR A 388 -10.15 -18.75 -49.24
N PHE A 389 -10.81 -18.57 -50.37
CA PHE A 389 -12.11 -19.18 -50.65
C PHE A 389 -12.25 -19.60 -52.11
N ASN A 390 -13.10 -20.58 -52.37
CA ASN A 390 -13.41 -21.04 -53.73
C ASN A 390 -14.89 -20.77 -54.04
N LEU A 391 -15.16 -20.12 -55.18
CA LEU A 391 -16.52 -19.77 -55.60
C LEU A 391 -17.24 -20.93 -56.27
N ASN A 392 -18.44 -21.24 -55.80
CA ASN A 392 -19.34 -22.17 -56.49
C ASN A 392 -20.18 -21.48 -57.57
N VAL A 393 -20.40 -20.17 -57.44
CA VAL A 393 -21.23 -19.38 -58.35
C VAL A 393 -20.44 -18.18 -58.83
N ALA A 394 -20.44 -17.92 -60.13
CA ALA A 394 -19.80 -16.75 -60.72
C ALA A 394 -20.41 -15.45 -60.16
N ARG A 395 -19.59 -14.40 -60.04
CA ARG A 395 -20.03 -13.08 -59.52
C ARG A 395 -19.70 -11.99 -60.54
N ASN A 396 -20.66 -11.12 -60.79
CA ASN A 396 -20.49 -9.98 -61.68
C ASN A 396 -19.85 -8.81 -60.92
N PRO A 397 -19.23 -7.84 -61.62
CA PRO A 397 -18.85 -6.57 -61.00
C PRO A 397 -20.05 -5.93 -60.28
N GLY A 398 -19.85 -5.45 -59.05
CA GLY A 398 -20.90 -4.81 -58.23
C GLY A 398 -21.69 -5.76 -57.31
N ASP A 399 -21.58 -7.08 -57.50
CA ASP A 399 -22.05 -8.07 -56.52
C ASP A 399 -21.36 -7.88 -55.15
N TYR A 400 -21.85 -8.53 -54.08
CA TYR A 400 -21.13 -8.52 -52.80
C TYR A 400 -21.04 -9.89 -52.15
N MET A 401 -20.03 -10.01 -51.27
CA MET A 401 -19.78 -11.16 -50.41
C MET A 401 -19.37 -10.69 -49.01
N GLY A 402 -20.10 -11.10 -47.98
CA GLY A 402 -19.76 -10.90 -46.57
C GLY A 402 -19.01 -12.09 -45.97
N PHE A 403 -17.97 -11.80 -45.19
CA PHE A 403 -17.13 -12.77 -44.48
C PHE A 403 -16.98 -12.40 -43.01
N SER A 404 -17.04 -13.38 -42.11
CA SER A 404 -16.81 -13.19 -40.68
C SER A 404 -16.11 -14.38 -40.02
N CYS A 405 -15.27 -14.10 -39.03
CA CYS A 405 -14.66 -15.12 -38.17
C CYS A 405 -14.09 -14.48 -36.90
N THR A 406 -13.80 -15.32 -35.90
CA THR A 406 -13.06 -14.93 -34.69
C THR A 406 -11.90 -15.90 -34.48
N TYR A 407 -10.70 -15.38 -34.23
CA TYR A 407 -9.51 -16.22 -34.05
C TYR A 407 -8.45 -15.58 -33.15
N LEU A 408 -7.52 -16.40 -32.65
CA LEU A 408 -6.38 -15.93 -31.85
C LEU A 408 -5.21 -15.55 -32.75
N THR A 409 -4.50 -14.48 -32.39
CA THR A 409 -3.27 -14.02 -33.05
C THR A 409 -2.18 -13.74 -32.01
N ASN A 410 -0.91 -13.91 -32.40
CA ASN A 410 0.25 -13.40 -31.64
C ASN A 410 0.99 -12.28 -32.40
N SER A 411 0.52 -11.91 -33.60
CA SER A 411 1.19 -10.93 -34.47
C SER A 411 0.91 -9.48 -34.10
#